data_AF-A0AB39H7G1-F1
#
_entry.id   AF-A0AB39H7G1-F1
#
_cell.length_a   1.000
_cell.length_b   1.000
_cell.length_c   1.000
_cell.angle_alpha   90.00
_cell.angle_beta   90.00
_cell.angle_gamma   90.00
#
_symmetry.space_group_name_H-M   'P 1'
#
loop_
_entity.id
_entity.type
_entity.pdbx_description
1 polymer ?
#
loop_
_entity_poly.entity_id
_entity_poly.type
_entity_poly.pdbx_seq_one_letter_code
_entity_poly.pdbx_strand_id
1 'polypeptide(L)'
;MSKIPKLGLFDLDIFAFQANASSMEEVYLQNGDEYVCLMTNMTQAFDSVKRRIEELRKELKLDVVIMCLTDSVNWRKTVLPSYKENRKDVRKPVGLQELKKRLSEHYETYIRPTLEADDVMGILATWDQFYPDHRKIIISEDKDMKTLPAWIYNPAKDFEPWFNSPEEADHFHLCQTLAGDVTDGYSGCPSIGMETANQLLKENLMFESYEHVFKSGSRKGLSESRWRKVESPSKWATVVSCFKKAGLNESAALQQAQVARICRASDYDFKNKKVKLWHPN
;
A
#
# COMPACT_ATOMS: atom_id res chain seq x y z
N MET A 1 35.80 5.98 -6.14
CA MET A 1 34.41 6.25 -6.57
C MET A 1 33.77 7.11 -5.51
N SER A 2 33.19 8.27 -5.87
CA SER A 2 32.43 9.09 -4.93
C SER A 2 31.24 8.29 -4.39
N LYS A 3 30.97 8.39 -3.08
CA LYS A 3 29.82 7.75 -2.45
C LYS A 3 28.55 8.39 -3.00
N ILE A 4 27.62 7.59 -3.54
CA ILE A 4 26.30 8.09 -3.96
C ILE A 4 25.55 8.56 -2.70
N PRO A 5 25.10 9.83 -2.65
CA PRO A 5 24.34 10.32 -1.51
C PRO A 5 22.98 9.60 -1.42
N LYS A 6 22.48 9.43 -0.21
CA LYS A 6 21.25 8.69 0.09
C LYS A 6 20.19 9.62 0.65
N LEU A 7 18.96 9.46 0.16
CA LEU A 7 17.78 10.15 0.63
C LEU A 7 16.81 9.13 1.20
N GLY A 8 16.34 9.33 2.43
CA GLY A 8 15.29 8.52 3.04
C GLY A 8 13.92 9.18 2.93
N LEU A 9 12.94 8.44 2.41
CA LEU A 9 11.53 8.79 2.40
C LEU A 9 10.83 7.98 3.50
N PHE A 10 10.43 8.64 4.57
CA PHE A 10 9.85 7.98 5.75
C PHE A 10 8.33 8.08 5.75
N ASP A 11 7.68 6.97 6.07
CA ASP A 11 6.24 6.90 6.35
C ASP A 11 5.93 7.46 7.74
N LEU A 12 5.76 8.78 7.83
CA LEU A 12 5.57 9.45 9.11
C LEU A 12 4.23 9.08 9.77
N ASP A 13 3.25 8.58 9.01
CA ASP A 13 1.98 8.14 9.56
C ASP A 13 2.16 6.91 10.47
N ILE A 14 2.94 5.92 10.03
CA ILE A 14 3.24 4.72 10.82
C ILE A 14 4.07 5.07 12.05
N PHE A 15 5.16 5.84 11.90
CA PHE A 15 6.00 6.22 13.03
C PHE A 15 5.22 7.01 14.09
N ALA A 16 4.40 7.98 13.67
CA ALA A 16 3.57 8.75 14.59
C ALA A 16 2.51 7.89 15.27
N PHE A 17 1.86 6.97 14.55
CA PHE A 17 0.86 6.07 15.11
C PHE A 17 1.46 5.16 16.19
N GLN A 18 2.57 4.48 15.89
CA GLN A 18 3.24 3.57 16.81
C GLN A 18 3.72 4.30 18.08
N ALA A 19 4.42 5.43 17.92
CA ALA A 19 4.93 6.17 19.06
C ALA A 19 3.82 6.78 19.94
N ASN A 20 2.73 7.26 19.32
CA ASN A 20 1.59 7.79 20.06
C ASN A 20 0.85 6.69 20.82
N ALA A 21 0.62 5.54 20.18
CA ALA A 21 0.01 4.37 20.82
C ALA A 21 0.82 3.87 22.02
N SER A 22 2.16 3.79 21.89
CA SER A 22 3.04 3.38 23.00
C SER A 22 3.17 4.40 24.13
N SER A 23 2.84 5.66 23.88
CA SER A 23 2.89 6.73 24.90
C SER A 23 1.52 7.07 25.48
N MET A 24 0.48 6.30 25.11
CA MET A 24 -0.88 6.46 25.59
C MET A 24 -1.11 5.57 26.83
N GLU A 25 -1.68 6.14 27.87
CA GLU A 25 -1.95 5.46 29.13
C GLU A 25 -3.33 5.83 29.67
N GLU A 26 -3.91 4.93 30.47
CA GLU A 26 -5.10 5.21 31.26
C GLU A 26 -4.70 5.95 32.54
N VAL A 27 -5.28 7.13 32.74
CA VAL A 27 -5.04 7.97 33.91
C VAL A 27 -6.31 8.04 34.74
N TYR A 28 -6.14 7.79 36.05
CA TYR A 28 -7.18 7.89 37.05
C TYR A 28 -7.06 9.24 37.76
N LEU A 29 -8.12 10.04 37.72
CA LEU A 29 -8.17 11.33 38.38
C LEU A 29 -9.23 11.30 39.48
N GLN A 30 -8.83 11.67 40.70
CA GLN A 30 -9.73 11.80 41.85
C GLN A 30 -9.64 13.23 42.37
N ASN A 31 -10.76 13.96 42.31
CA ASN A 31 -10.89 15.31 42.88
C ASN A 31 -12.34 15.56 43.32
N GLY A 32 -12.82 14.77 44.28
CA GLY A 32 -14.22 14.74 44.71
C GLY A 32 -15.10 13.83 43.84
N ASP A 33 -14.86 13.81 42.53
CA ASP A 33 -15.40 12.83 41.58
C ASP A 33 -14.29 11.90 41.06
N GLU A 34 -14.67 10.74 40.52
CA GLU A 34 -13.77 9.75 39.93
C GLU A 34 -13.86 9.74 38.40
N TYR A 35 -12.73 9.93 37.71
CA TYR A 35 -12.65 9.88 36.24
C TYR A 35 -11.58 8.91 35.77
N VAL A 36 -11.86 8.24 34.65
CA VAL A 36 -10.87 7.49 33.87
C VAL A 36 -10.75 8.13 32.51
N CYS A 37 -9.55 8.53 32.11
CA CYS A 37 -9.29 9.12 30.79
C CYS A 37 -8.08 8.49 30.12
N LEU A 38 -8.10 8.47 28.79
CA LEU A 38 -6.92 8.14 27.99
C LEU A 38 -6.12 9.42 27.74
N MET A 39 -4.88 9.42 28.19
CA MET A 39 -3.94 10.52 27.98
C MET A 39 -2.73 10.02 27.20
N THR A 40 -2.11 10.91 26.43
CA THR A 40 -0.87 10.61 25.73
C THR A 40 0.21 11.59 26.11
N ASN A 41 1.37 11.09 26.52
CA ASN A 41 2.54 11.92 26.75
C ASN A 41 3.12 12.38 25.41
N MET A 42 2.73 13.59 24.98
CA MET A 42 3.11 14.14 23.69
C MET A 42 4.62 14.38 23.53
N THR A 43 5.32 14.69 24.63
CA THR A 43 6.77 14.87 24.63
C THR A 43 7.47 13.54 24.40
N GLN A 44 7.08 12.50 25.15
CA GLN A 44 7.61 11.15 24.98
C GLN A 44 7.35 10.60 23.58
N ALA A 45 6.14 10.78 23.05
CA ALA A 45 5.80 10.33 21.70
C ALA A 45 6.65 11.02 20.64
N PHE A 46 6.82 12.35 20.73
CA PHE A 46 7.65 13.12 19.81
C PHE A 46 9.13 12.71 19.88
N ASP A 47 9.69 12.61 21.09
CA ASP A 47 11.08 12.23 21.30
C ASP A 47 11.36 10.79 20.85
N SER A 48 10.38 9.89 21.00
CA SER A 48 10.47 8.51 20.50
C SER A 48 10.60 8.46 18.97
N VAL A 49 9.74 9.19 18.24
CA VAL A 49 9.83 9.28 16.78
C VAL A 49 11.15 9.90 16.35
N LYS A 50 11.56 11.00 17.00
CA LYS A 50 12.81 11.69 16.69
C LYS A 50 14.03 10.80 16.88
N ARG A 51 14.10 10.09 18.00
CA ARG A 51 15.17 9.12 18.26
C ARG A 51 15.20 8.04 17.18
N ARG A 52 14.05 7.45 16.85
CA ARG A 52 13.95 6.39 15.84
C ARG A 52 14.38 6.85 14.44
N ILE A 53 13.97 8.04 14.01
CA ILE A 53 14.39 8.62 12.73
C ILE A 53 15.92 8.83 12.70
N GLU A 54 16.50 9.37 13.78
CA GLU A 54 17.93 9.64 13.84
C GLU A 54 18.76 8.35 13.90
N GLU A 55 18.28 7.30 14.56
CA GLU A 55 18.88 5.96 14.51
C GLU A 55 18.93 5.43 13.07
N LEU A 56 17.79 5.44 12.37
CA LEU A 56 17.68 4.96 10.99
C LEU A 56 18.51 5.81 10.02
N ARG A 57 18.55 7.12 10.22
CA ARG A 57 19.41 8.03 9.45
C ARG A 57 20.88 7.63 9.57
N LYS A 58 21.36 7.36 10.79
CA LYS A 58 22.76 6.96 11.04
C LYS A 58 23.05 5.58 10.48
N GLU A 59 22.18 4.61 10.74
CA GLU A 59 22.29 3.23 10.30
C GLU A 59 22.38 3.13 8.77
N LEU A 60 21.47 3.79 8.07
CA LEU A 60 21.40 3.77 6.61
C LEU A 60 22.37 4.76 5.95
N LYS A 61 23.01 5.62 6.75
CA LYS A 61 23.91 6.70 6.33
C LYS A 61 23.23 7.66 5.35
N LEU A 62 22.03 8.13 5.72
CA LEU A 62 21.23 9.05 4.93
C LEU A 62 21.78 10.48 5.03
N ASP A 63 21.92 11.12 3.87
CA ASP A 63 22.34 12.51 3.73
C ASP A 63 21.13 13.44 3.84
N VAL A 64 19.97 12.99 3.35
CA VAL A 64 18.69 13.71 3.36
C VAL A 64 17.59 12.85 3.97
N VAL A 65 16.72 13.47 4.77
CA VAL A 65 15.58 12.83 5.43
C VAL A 65 14.33 13.62 5.10
N ILE A 66 13.35 12.96 4.50
CA ILE A 66 12.05 13.54 4.12
C ILE A 66 10.93 12.69 4.71
N MET A 67 9.97 13.38 5.33
CA MET A 67 8.78 12.76 5.89
C MET A 67 7.63 12.83 4.89
N CYS A 68 6.86 11.74 4.76
CA CYS A 68 5.65 11.70 3.95
C CYS A 68 4.44 11.48 4.86
N LEU A 69 3.37 12.25 4.64
CA LEU A 69 2.12 12.15 5.40
C LEU A 69 0.91 12.04 4.48
N THR A 70 -0.10 11.31 4.94
CA THR A 70 -1.41 11.19 4.30
C THR A 70 -2.23 12.47 4.43
N ASP A 71 -2.82 12.90 3.32
CA ASP A 71 -3.80 13.97 3.31
C ASP A 71 -5.14 13.55 3.96
N SER A 72 -5.91 14.53 4.38
CA SER A 72 -7.24 14.32 4.96
C SER A 72 -8.25 13.72 3.98
N VAL A 73 -8.03 13.89 2.67
CA VAL A 73 -8.84 13.32 1.59
C VAL A 73 -8.07 12.18 0.94
N ASN A 74 -8.77 11.12 0.52
CA ASN A 74 -8.17 9.98 -0.17
C ASN A 74 -8.87 9.73 -1.51
N TRP A 75 -8.10 9.81 -2.60
CA TRP A 75 -8.59 9.60 -3.97
C TRP A 75 -9.15 8.18 -4.20
N ARG A 76 -8.67 7.15 -3.49
CA ARG A 76 -9.14 5.76 -3.63
C ARG A 76 -10.63 5.63 -3.29
N LYS A 77 -11.15 6.48 -2.40
CA LYS A 77 -12.59 6.52 -2.07
C LYS A 77 -13.48 6.99 -3.22
N THR A 78 -12.91 7.68 -4.22
CA THR A 78 -13.63 8.03 -5.46
C THR A 78 -13.76 6.84 -6.42
N VAL A 79 -12.87 5.85 -6.29
CA VAL A 79 -12.86 4.62 -7.09
C VAL A 79 -13.63 3.51 -6.38
N LEU A 80 -13.37 3.31 -5.09
CA LEU A 80 -14.03 2.33 -4.23
C LEU A 80 -14.48 3.02 -2.93
N PRO A 81 -15.77 3.40 -2.81
CA PRO A 81 -16.28 4.12 -1.63
C PRO A 81 -16.05 3.39 -0.30
N SER A 82 -16.02 2.05 -0.31
CA SER A 82 -15.78 1.20 0.87
C SER A 82 -14.30 1.10 1.28
N TYR A 83 -13.38 1.75 0.56
CA TYR A 83 -11.94 1.68 0.84
C TYR A 83 -11.62 2.22 2.26
N LYS A 84 -10.95 1.39 3.06
CA LYS A 84 -10.64 1.58 4.49
C LYS A 84 -11.87 1.88 5.36
N GLU A 85 -13.08 1.51 4.93
CA GLU A 85 -14.31 1.74 5.71
C GLU A 85 -14.35 0.92 7.00
N ASN A 86 -13.80 -0.30 6.98
CA ASN A 86 -13.61 -1.16 8.15
C ASN A 86 -12.74 -0.53 9.25
N ARG A 87 -11.99 0.54 8.96
CA ARG A 87 -11.17 1.27 9.94
C ARG A 87 -11.87 2.48 10.55
N LYS A 88 -13.06 2.85 10.07
CA LYS A 88 -13.74 4.11 10.43
C LYS A 88 -14.07 4.18 11.92
N ASP A 89 -14.48 3.07 12.51
CA ASP A 89 -14.89 2.98 13.92
C ASP A 89 -13.74 2.61 14.86
N VAL A 90 -12.53 2.39 14.33
CA VAL A 90 -11.35 2.10 15.14
C VAL A 90 -10.83 3.41 15.74
N ARG A 91 -10.87 3.50 17.08
CA ARG A 91 -10.37 4.67 17.82
C ARG A 91 -8.87 4.86 17.57
N LYS A 92 -8.50 6.02 17.05
CA LYS A 92 -7.09 6.42 16.92
C LYS A 92 -6.51 6.84 18.28
N PRO A 93 -5.20 6.66 18.50
CA PRO A 93 -4.50 7.17 19.68
C PRO A 93 -4.75 8.67 19.90
N VAL A 94 -4.89 9.08 21.17
CA VAL A 94 -5.24 10.45 21.55
C VAL A 94 -4.07 11.39 21.19
N GLY A 95 -4.38 12.53 20.56
CA GLY A 95 -3.35 13.50 20.18
C GLY A 95 -2.52 13.14 18.94
N LEU A 96 -2.85 12.07 18.21
CA LEU A 96 -2.12 11.67 17.00
C LEU A 96 -2.00 12.80 15.95
N GLN A 97 -3.07 13.58 15.72
CA GLN A 97 -3.04 14.69 14.76
C GLN A 97 -2.10 15.82 15.21
N GLU A 98 -2.11 16.14 16.50
CA GLU A 98 -1.20 17.12 17.08
C GLU A 98 0.26 16.63 17.00
N LEU A 99 0.50 15.32 17.20
CA LEU A 99 1.84 14.74 17.05
C LEU A 99 2.33 14.86 15.62
N LYS A 100 1.50 14.49 14.63
CA LYS A 100 1.83 14.63 13.21
C LYS A 100 2.14 16.08 12.84
N LYS A 101 1.36 17.04 13.35
CA LYS A 101 1.61 18.46 13.16
C LYS A 101 2.98 18.87 13.69
N ARG A 102 3.29 18.56 14.96
CA ARG A 102 4.60 18.88 15.57
C ARG A 102 5.77 18.27 14.80
N LEU A 103 5.62 17.02 14.35
CA LEU A 103 6.63 16.35 13.54
C LEU A 103 6.80 17.03 12.16
N SER A 104 5.69 17.45 11.53
CA SER A 104 5.72 18.15 10.24
C SER A 104 6.34 19.55 10.31
N GLU A 105 6.26 20.22 11.47
CA GLU A 105 6.92 21.49 11.74
C GLU A 105 8.42 21.30 12.03
N HIS A 106 8.83 20.11 12.48
CA HIS A 106 10.22 19.79 12.82
C HIS A 106 11.04 19.26 11.64
N TYR A 107 10.42 18.51 10.72
CA TYR A 107 11.08 17.86 9.58
C TYR A 107 10.59 18.42 8.24
N GLU A 108 11.46 18.33 7.22
CA GLU A 108 11.00 18.53 5.83
C GLU A 108 9.96 17.46 5.50
N THR A 109 8.73 17.90 5.23
CA THR A 109 7.56 17.03 5.11
C THR A 109 6.81 17.30 3.83
N TYR A 110 6.42 16.23 3.14
CA TYR A 110 5.63 16.27 1.91
C TYR A 110 4.23 15.70 2.17
N ILE A 111 3.24 16.56 1.92
CA ILE A 111 1.83 16.20 1.81
C ILE A 111 1.37 16.62 0.43
N ARG A 112 0.52 15.82 -0.20
CA ARG A 112 -0.09 16.16 -1.49
C ARG A 112 -1.60 15.95 -1.40
N PRO A 113 -2.40 16.88 -1.98
CA PRO A 113 -3.85 16.76 -1.92
C PRO A 113 -4.31 15.39 -2.41
N THR A 114 -5.26 14.81 -1.69
CA THR A 114 -5.89 13.50 -1.96
C THR A 114 -5.01 12.26 -1.80
N LEU A 115 -3.70 12.40 -1.56
CA LEU A 115 -2.76 11.29 -1.55
C LEU A 115 -2.52 10.72 -0.14
N GLU A 116 -2.28 9.42 -0.07
CA GLU A 116 -1.72 8.78 1.13
C GLU A 116 -0.20 8.95 1.17
N ALA A 117 0.41 8.80 2.36
CA ALA A 117 1.86 8.86 2.52
C ALA A 117 2.57 7.91 1.56
N ASP A 118 2.00 6.73 1.35
CA ASP A 118 2.43 5.70 0.41
C ASP A 118 2.55 6.24 -1.02
N ASP A 119 1.53 6.94 -1.51
CA ASP A 119 1.51 7.54 -2.85
C ASP A 119 2.56 8.65 -2.96
N VAL A 120 2.73 9.46 -1.91
CA VAL A 120 3.76 10.51 -1.87
C VAL A 120 5.15 9.87 -1.95
N MET A 121 5.42 8.83 -1.17
CA MET A 121 6.69 8.09 -1.21
C MET A 121 6.91 7.46 -2.60
N GLY A 122 5.91 6.80 -3.17
CA GLY A 122 5.99 6.18 -4.49
C GLY A 122 6.29 7.18 -5.60
N ILE A 123 5.62 8.32 -5.59
CA ILE A 123 5.87 9.41 -6.56
C ILE A 123 7.28 9.95 -6.39
N LEU A 124 7.69 10.32 -5.17
CA LEU A 124 9.01 10.93 -4.93
C LEU A 124 10.15 9.95 -5.24
N ALA A 125 9.99 8.67 -4.89
CA ALA A 125 10.98 7.62 -5.14
C ALA A 125 11.21 7.36 -6.64
N THR A 126 10.15 7.47 -7.45
CA THR A 126 10.19 7.17 -8.89
C THR A 126 10.26 8.43 -9.78
N TRP A 127 10.34 9.62 -9.18
CA TRP A 127 10.46 10.87 -9.91
C TRP A 127 11.93 11.26 -10.10
N ASP A 128 12.46 11.08 -11.30
CA ASP A 128 13.88 11.29 -11.60
C ASP A 128 14.37 12.72 -11.33
N GLN A 129 13.51 13.73 -11.44
CA GLN A 129 13.89 15.13 -11.19
C GLN A 129 13.97 15.47 -9.69
N PHE A 130 13.36 14.67 -8.83
CA PHE A 130 13.48 14.85 -7.39
C PHE A 130 14.83 14.31 -6.93
N TYR A 131 15.73 15.14 -6.40
CA TYR A 131 17.06 14.70 -5.95
C TYR A 131 17.74 13.70 -6.93
N PRO A 132 18.02 14.12 -8.18
CA PRO A 132 18.44 13.23 -9.27
C PRO A 132 19.71 12.44 -8.96
N ASP A 133 20.62 13.02 -8.17
CA ASP A 133 21.90 12.40 -7.82
C ASP A 133 21.83 11.49 -6.57
N HIS A 134 20.66 11.36 -5.94
CA HIS A 134 20.49 10.60 -4.71
C HIS A 134 19.86 9.23 -4.97
N ARG A 135 20.36 8.23 -4.24
CA ARG A 135 19.62 6.99 -4.06
C ARG A 135 18.48 7.22 -3.06
N LYS A 136 17.25 7.13 -3.54
CA LYS A 136 16.03 7.28 -2.74
C LYS A 136 15.64 5.94 -2.13
N ILE A 137 15.51 5.88 -0.82
CA ILE A 137 15.16 4.68 -0.06
C ILE A 137 13.84 4.96 0.66
N ILE A 138 12.83 4.15 0.38
CA ILE A 138 11.56 4.17 1.10
C ILE A 138 11.74 3.40 2.41
N ILE A 139 11.36 4.04 3.52
CA ILE A 139 11.43 3.48 4.87
C ILE A 139 10.02 3.39 5.42
N SER A 140 9.45 2.20 5.35
CA SER A 140 8.12 1.89 5.86
C SER A 140 8.03 0.41 6.25
N GLU A 141 7.19 0.11 7.24
CA GLU A 141 6.88 -1.26 7.64
C GLU A 141 5.77 -1.89 6.78
N ASP A 142 5.11 -1.09 5.93
CA ASP A 142 4.03 -1.55 5.06
C ASP A 142 4.55 -2.45 3.94
N LYS A 143 3.89 -3.61 3.77
CA LYS A 143 4.21 -4.57 2.70
C LYS A 143 3.82 -4.04 1.31
N ASP A 144 2.92 -3.08 1.23
CA ASP A 144 2.37 -2.56 -0.03
C ASP A 144 3.41 -1.74 -0.79
N MET A 145 4.48 -1.28 -0.10
CA MET A 145 5.66 -0.69 -0.73
C MET A 145 6.28 -1.60 -1.80
N LYS A 146 6.07 -2.92 -1.73
CA LYS A 146 6.52 -3.89 -2.74
C LYS A 146 5.85 -3.72 -4.11
N THR A 147 4.86 -2.84 -4.24
CA THR A 147 4.29 -2.43 -5.55
C THR A 147 5.10 -1.33 -6.24
N LEU A 148 6.15 -0.82 -5.61
CA LEU A 148 6.98 0.28 -6.10
C LEU A 148 8.34 -0.20 -6.61
N PRO A 149 8.80 0.25 -7.79
CA PRO A 149 10.13 -0.04 -8.32
C PRO A 149 11.17 0.90 -7.70
N ALA A 150 11.50 0.69 -6.43
CA ALA A 150 12.33 1.58 -5.63
C ALA A 150 13.25 0.80 -4.69
N TRP A 151 14.21 1.50 -4.07
CA TRP A 151 14.89 0.95 -2.91
C TRP A 151 13.94 1.01 -1.72
N ILE A 152 13.77 -0.11 -1.03
CA ILE A 152 12.85 -0.28 0.10
C ILE A 152 13.66 -0.80 1.29
N TYR A 153 13.26 -0.35 2.47
CA TYR A 153 13.79 -0.84 3.74
C TYR A 153 12.66 -0.91 4.77
N ASN A 154 12.37 -2.11 5.26
CA ASN A 154 11.46 -2.36 6.37
C ASN A 154 12.25 -2.46 7.69
N PRO A 155 12.19 -1.46 8.58
CA PRO A 155 12.99 -1.43 9.81
C PRO A 155 12.72 -2.56 10.82
N ALA A 156 11.62 -3.31 10.63
CA ALA A 156 11.24 -4.42 11.49
C ALA A 156 11.67 -5.79 10.93
N LYS A 157 12.04 -5.89 9.65
CA LYS A 157 12.26 -7.17 8.95
C LYS A 157 13.55 -7.25 8.15
N ASP A 158 13.95 -6.15 7.53
CA ASP A 158 15.05 -6.14 6.59
C ASP A 158 16.38 -5.91 7.30
N PHE A 159 17.42 -6.60 6.86
CA PHE A 159 18.78 -6.38 7.36
C PHE A 159 19.43 -5.14 6.71
N GLU A 160 19.15 -4.91 5.43
CA GLU A 160 19.63 -3.76 4.68
C GLU A 160 18.62 -3.36 3.58
N PRO A 161 18.68 -2.11 3.06
CA PRO A 161 17.83 -1.71 1.95
C PRO A 161 18.09 -2.53 0.70
N TRP A 162 17.03 -2.95 0.02
CA TRP A 162 17.08 -3.73 -1.21
C TRP A 162 16.31 -3.03 -2.32
N PHE A 163 16.67 -3.29 -3.58
CA PHE A 163 15.98 -2.71 -4.73
C PHE A 163 14.91 -3.65 -5.25
N ASN A 164 13.67 -3.17 -5.32
CA ASN A 164 12.56 -3.88 -5.93
C ASN A 164 12.49 -3.53 -7.42
N SER A 165 12.55 -4.54 -8.28
CA SER A 165 12.54 -4.31 -9.73
C SER A 165 11.14 -3.90 -10.25
N PRO A 166 11.04 -3.20 -11.40
CA PRO A 166 9.76 -2.95 -12.05
C PRO A 166 8.91 -4.20 -12.28
N GLU A 167 9.54 -5.31 -12.66
CA GLU A 167 8.86 -6.58 -12.95
C GLU A 167 8.26 -7.21 -11.68
N GLU A 168 8.99 -7.18 -10.57
CA GLU A 168 8.52 -7.65 -9.26
C GLU A 168 7.43 -6.74 -8.70
N ALA A 169 7.61 -5.42 -8.85
CA ALA A 169 6.64 -4.41 -8.42
C ALA A 169 5.30 -4.56 -9.14
N ASP A 170 5.33 -4.68 -10.48
CA ASP A 170 4.12 -4.90 -11.29
C ASP A 170 3.51 -6.27 -11.02
N HIS A 171 4.32 -7.30 -10.80
CA HIS A 171 3.82 -8.62 -10.44
C HIS A 171 3.09 -8.61 -9.09
N PHE A 172 3.68 -8.00 -8.05
CA PHE A 172 3.05 -7.93 -6.74
C PHE A 172 1.76 -7.08 -6.74
N HIS A 173 1.73 -6.00 -7.52
CA HIS A 173 0.51 -5.20 -7.75
C HIS A 173 -0.64 -6.06 -8.32
N LEU A 174 -0.36 -6.89 -9.33
CA LEU A 174 -1.37 -7.79 -9.90
C LEU A 174 -1.74 -8.94 -8.94
N CYS A 175 -0.79 -9.43 -8.14
CA CYS A 175 -1.09 -10.39 -7.08
C CYS A 175 -2.07 -9.80 -6.05
N GLN A 176 -1.84 -8.56 -5.61
CA GLN A 176 -2.77 -7.86 -4.71
C GLN A 176 -4.12 -7.56 -5.37
N THR A 177 -4.14 -7.24 -6.65
CA THR A 177 -5.39 -7.07 -7.42
C THR A 177 -6.27 -8.32 -7.35
N LEU A 178 -5.67 -9.49 -7.45
CA LEU A 178 -6.35 -10.78 -7.36
C LEU A 178 -6.69 -11.17 -5.92
N ALA A 179 -5.76 -10.97 -4.98
CA ALA A 179 -5.90 -11.46 -3.61
C ALA A 179 -6.75 -10.55 -2.70
N GLY A 180 -6.85 -9.28 -3.05
CA GLY A 180 -7.40 -8.26 -2.17
C GLY A 180 -6.47 -7.90 -1.01
N ASP A 181 -6.91 -6.92 -0.22
CA ASP A 181 -6.37 -6.64 1.11
C ASP A 181 -7.51 -6.24 2.05
N VAL A 182 -7.82 -7.14 2.99
CA VAL A 182 -8.87 -6.94 3.99
C VAL A 182 -8.55 -5.76 4.90
N THR A 183 -7.28 -5.49 5.16
CA THR A 183 -6.85 -4.36 5.99
C THR A 183 -7.32 -3.06 5.34
N ASP A 184 -7.16 -2.94 4.02
CA ASP A 184 -7.52 -1.78 3.21
C ASP A 184 -8.98 -1.80 2.69
N GLY A 185 -9.71 -2.89 2.93
CA GLY A 185 -11.14 -2.97 2.62
C GLY A 185 -11.47 -3.22 1.15
N TYR A 186 -10.52 -3.77 0.36
CA TYR A 186 -10.78 -4.21 -1.01
C TYR A 186 -10.57 -5.74 -1.11
N SER A 187 -11.50 -6.44 -1.77
CA SER A 187 -11.61 -7.90 -1.67
C SER A 187 -10.83 -8.68 -2.72
N GLY A 188 -10.39 -8.03 -3.81
CA GLY A 188 -9.83 -8.74 -4.96
C GLY A 188 -10.84 -9.66 -5.65
N CYS A 189 -10.35 -10.72 -6.28
CA CYS A 189 -11.15 -11.74 -6.95
C CYS A 189 -11.64 -12.81 -5.95
N PRO A 190 -12.94 -13.14 -5.93
CA PRO A 190 -13.45 -14.20 -5.07
C PRO A 190 -12.69 -15.52 -5.21
N SER A 191 -12.37 -16.14 -4.07
CA SER A 191 -11.68 -17.44 -3.97
C SER A 191 -10.24 -17.49 -4.50
N ILE A 192 -9.61 -16.34 -4.79
CA ILE A 192 -8.21 -16.27 -5.17
C ILE A 192 -7.42 -15.60 -4.04
N GLY A 193 -6.59 -16.38 -3.34
CA GLY A 193 -5.66 -15.85 -2.34
C GLY A 193 -4.29 -15.49 -2.95
N MET A 194 -3.41 -14.90 -2.14
CA MET A 194 -2.07 -14.43 -2.55
C MET A 194 -1.23 -15.53 -3.19
N GLU A 195 -1.23 -16.75 -2.64
CA GLU A 195 -0.47 -17.88 -3.19
C GLU A 195 -0.99 -18.30 -4.57
N THR A 196 -2.31 -18.45 -4.72
CA THR A 196 -2.95 -18.78 -5.99
C THR A 196 -2.72 -17.69 -7.03
N ALA A 197 -2.80 -16.42 -6.63
CA ALA A 197 -2.54 -15.28 -7.52
C ALA A 197 -1.10 -15.31 -8.04
N ASN A 198 -0.13 -15.46 -7.14
CA ASN A 198 1.29 -15.59 -7.47
C ASN A 198 1.54 -16.76 -8.44
N GLN A 199 0.97 -17.93 -8.16
CA GLN A 199 1.10 -19.10 -9.04
C GLN A 199 0.55 -18.82 -10.44
N LEU A 200 -0.68 -18.34 -10.56
CA LEU A 200 -1.32 -18.09 -11.86
C LEU A 200 -0.56 -17.05 -12.69
N LEU A 201 -0.08 -15.98 -12.05
CA LEU A 201 0.66 -14.90 -12.72
C LEU A 201 2.10 -15.30 -13.06
N LYS A 202 2.72 -16.19 -12.30
CA LYS A 202 4.06 -16.71 -12.57
C LYS A 202 4.06 -17.77 -13.68
N GLU A 203 3.06 -18.63 -13.68
CA GLU A 203 2.87 -19.67 -14.70
C GLU A 203 2.18 -19.14 -15.98
N ASN A 204 1.80 -17.86 -16.02
CA ASN A 204 1.03 -17.23 -17.10
C ASN A 204 -0.21 -18.06 -17.48
N LEU A 205 -1.03 -18.42 -16.50
CA LEU A 205 -2.24 -19.21 -16.72
C LEU A 205 -3.49 -18.36 -16.61
N MET A 206 -4.49 -18.65 -17.44
CA MET A 206 -5.81 -18.04 -17.39
C MET A 206 -6.92 -19.10 -17.38
N PHE A 207 -8.13 -18.71 -17.01
CA PHE A 207 -9.31 -19.56 -17.05
C PHE A 207 -10.10 -19.35 -18.34
N GLU A 208 -10.34 -20.44 -19.07
CA GLU A 208 -11.19 -20.46 -20.26
C GLU A 208 -12.44 -21.32 -20.01
N SER A 209 -13.60 -20.78 -20.36
CA SER A 209 -14.87 -21.51 -20.30
C SER A 209 -15.03 -22.39 -21.54
N TYR A 210 -15.40 -23.66 -21.34
CA TYR A 210 -15.71 -24.58 -22.42
C TYR A 210 -17.02 -25.33 -22.14
N GLU A 211 -17.70 -25.72 -23.20
CA GLU A 211 -18.90 -26.54 -23.10
C GLU A 211 -18.51 -28.01 -22.88
N HIS A 212 -18.94 -28.57 -21.75
CA HIS A 212 -18.74 -29.97 -21.42
C HIS A 212 -20.03 -30.75 -21.68
N VAL A 213 -19.99 -31.65 -22.67
CA VAL A 213 -21.11 -32.55 -22.99
C VAL A 213 -20.95 -33.87 -22.24
N PHE A 214 -21.96 -34.25 -21.46
CA PHE A 214 -21.98 -35.51 -20.74
C PHE A 214 -22.17 -36.69 -21.71
N LYS A 215 -21.17 -37.57 -21.81
CA LYS A 215 -21.19 -38.72 -22.75
C LYS A 215 -21.85 -39.99 -22.18
N SER A 216 -22.07 -40.04 -20.86
CA SER A 216 -22.60 -41.20 -20.14
C SER A 216 -23.37 -40.78 -18.87
N GLY A 217 -24.11 -41.73 -18.28
CA GLY A 217 -24.89 -41.52 -17.06
C GLY A 217 -26.28 -40.91 -17.30
N SER A 218 -26.99 -40.62 -16.21
CA SER A 218 -28.37 -40.07 -16.22
C SER A 218 -28.47 -38.69 -16.89
N ARG A 219 -27.36 -37.98 -17.02
CA ARG A 219 -27.25 -36.65 -17.65
C ARG A 219 -26.71 -36.68 -19.08
N LYS A 220 -26.59 -37.87 -19.70
CA LYS A 220 -26.05 -38.02 -21.06
C LYS A 220 -26.80 -37.14 -22.07
N GLY A 221 -26.05 -36.37 -22.86
CA GLY A 221 -26.59 -35.45 -23.86
C GLY A 221 -26.87 -34.03 -23.35
N LEU A 222 -26.83 -33.80 -22.04
CA LEU A 222 -26.84 -32.44 -21.49
C LEU A 222 -25.44 -31.82 -21.60
N SER A 223 -25.38 -30.49 -21.67
CA SER A 223 -24.14 -29.73 -21.61
C SER A 223 -24.12 -28.78 -20.41
N GLU A 224 -22.93 -28.56 -19.86
CA GLU A 224 -22.68 -27.55 -18.83
C GLU A 224 -21.39 -26.78 -19.13
N SER A 225 -21.35 -25.50 -18.72
CA SER A 225 -20.12 -24.71 -18.81
C SER A 225 -19.13 -25.12 -17.71
N ARG A 226 -17.92 -25.49 -18.10
CA ARG A 226 -16.80 -25.76 -17.19
C ARG A 226 -15.63 -24.84 -17.47
N TRP A 227 -14.68 -24.79 -16.54
CA TRP A 227 -13.48 -23.99 -16.64
C TRP A 227 -12.25 -24.89 -16.71
N ARG A 228 -11.30 -24.54 -17.58
CA ARG A 228 -9.97 -25.14 -17.65
C ARG A 228 -8.90 -24.06 -17.55
N LYS A 229 -7.71 -24.44 -17.08
CA LYS A 229 -6.53 -23.56 -17.16
C LYS A 229 -5.91 -23.69 -18.55
N VAL A 230 -5.59 -22.56 -19.17
CA VAL A 230 -4.88 -22.47 -20.45
C VAL A 230 -3.77 -21.43 -20.32
N GLU A 231 -2.83 -21.44 -21.27
CA GLU A 231 -1.81 -20.39 -21.36
C GLU A 231 -2.47 -19.03 -21.59
N SER A 232 -1.99 -18.02 -20.87
CA SER A 232 -2.50 -16.66 -20.90
C SER A 232 -1.65 -15.79 -21.84
N PRO A 233 -2.26 -14.97 -22.70
CA PRO A 233 -1.52 -14.05 -23.56
C PRO A 233 -0.87 -12.90 -22.78
N SER A 234 -1.34 -12.60 -21.56
CA SER A 234 -0.75 -11.58 -20.69
C SER A 234 -1.11 -11.80 -19.22
N LYS A 235 -0.35 -11.17 -18.32
CA LYS A 235 -0.70 -11.16 -16.89
C LYS A 235 -2.06 -10.49 -16.64
N TRP A 236 -2.44 -9.47 -17.42
CA TRP A 236 -3.75 -8.85 -17.30
C TRP A 236 -4.88 -9.80 -17.74
N ALA A 237 -4.69 -10.56 -18.82
CA ALA A 237 -5.66 -11.58 -19.25
C ALA A 237 -5.87 -12.67 -18.18
N THR A 238 -4.81 -13.03 -17.45
CA THR A 238 -4.92 -13.89 -16.26
C THR A 238 -5.86 -13.28 -15.21
N VAL A 239 -5.66 -12.00 -14.86
CA VAL A 239 -6.51 -11.30 -13.89
C VAL A 239 -7.96 -11.28 -14.35
N VAL A 240 -8.23 -10.80 -15.57
CA VAL A 240 -9.59 -10.70 -16.12
C VAL A 240 -10.29 -12.06 -16.15
N SER A 241 -9.56 -13.13 -16.50
CA SER A 241 -10.14 -14.48 -16.52
C SER A 241 -10.56 -14.98 -15.13
N CYS A 242 -9.83 -14.60 -14.07
CA CYS A 242 -10.19 -14.95 -12.70
C CYS A 242 -11.50 -14.29 -12.29
N PHE A 243 -11.62 -12.98 -12.53
CA PHE A 243 -12.86 -12.24 -12.27
C PHE A 243 -14.03 -12.78 -13.09
N LYS A 244 -13.82 -13.09 -14.38
CA LYS A 244 -14.82 -13.71 -15.25
C LYS A 244 -15.31 -15.05 -14.70
N LYS A 245 -14.40 -15.90 -14.23
CA LYS A 245 -14.74 -17.18 -13.59
C LYS A 245 -15.56 -17.01 -12.31
N ALA A 246 -15.31 -15.93 -11.56
CA ALA A 246 -16.08 -15.57 -10.38
C ALA A 246 -17.43 -14.88 -10.70
N GLY A 247 -17.81 -14.74 -11.96
CA GLY A 247 -19.05 -14.07 -12.38
C GLY A 247 -18.95 -12.53 -12.39
N LEU A 248 -17.74 -11.98 -12.33
CA LEU A 248 -17.48 -10.54 -12.37
C LEU A 248 -16.93 -10.13 -13.74
N ASN A 249 -16.98 -8.83 -14.05
CA ASN A 249 -16.48 -8.29 -15.31
C ASN A 249 -15.09 -7.64 -15.15
N GLU A 250 -14.49 -7.23 -16.27
CA GLU A 250 -13.19 -6.56 -16.27
C GLU A 250 -13.21 -5.22 -15.51
N SER A 251 -14.35 -4.51 -15.46
CA SER A 251 -14.45 -3.27 -14.67
C SER A 251 -14.26 -3.52 -13.17
N ALA A 252 -14.72 -4.67 -12.65
CA ALA A 252 -14.46 -5.06 -11.28
C ALA A 252 -12.97 -5.33 -11.06
N ALA A 253 -12.32 -6.04 -11.99
CA ALA A 253 -10.87 -6.27 -11.94
C ALA A 253 -10.08 -4.96 -11.96
N LEU A 254 -10.45 -4.02 -12.84
CA LEU A 254 -9.80 -2.73 -12.97
C LEU A 254 -9.96 -1.87 -11.71
N GLN A 255 -11.15 -1.85 -11.10
CA GLN A 255 -11.38 -1.13 -9.85
C GLN A 255 -10.46 -1.65 -8.72
N GLN A 256 -10.34 -2.97 -8.57
CA GLN A 256 -9.42 -3.59 -7.59
C GLN A 256 -7.96 -3.25 -7.90
N ALA A 257 -7.57 -3.27 -9.18
CA ALA A 257 -6.22 -2.94 -9.60
C ALA A 257 -5.86 -1.48 -9.31
N GLN A 258 -6.81 -0.56 -9.51
CA GLN A 258 -6.58 0.86 -9.28
C GLN A 258 -6.35 1.16 -7.79
N VAL A 259 -7.18 0.63 -6.89
CA VAL A 259 -7.02 0.91 -5.46
C VAL A 259 -5.82 0.18 -4.83
N ALA A 260 -5.44 -0.98 -5.37
CA ALA A 260 -4.25 -1.73 -4.92
C ALA A 260 -2.92 -1.12 -5.38
N ARG A 261 -2.93 -0.12 -6.26
CA ARG A 261 -1.71 0.49 -6.79
C ARG A 261 -1.30 1.70 -5.96
N ILE A 262 -0.05 1.73 -5.51
CA ILE A 262 0.59 2.96 -5.02
C ILE A 262 1.05 3.80 -6.21
N CYS A 263 0.75 5.09 -6.19
CA CYS A 263 1.11 6.00 -7.29
C CYS A 263 2.62 6.05 -7.52
N ARG A 264 3.05 5.86 -8.77
CA ARG A 264 4.38 6.21 -9.26
C ARG A 264 4.36 7.63 -9.85
N ALA A 265 5.52 8.20 -10.16
CA ALA A 265 5.61 9.52 -10.77
C ALA A 265 4.85 9.62 -12.11
N SER A 266 4.78 8.53 -12.87
CA SER A 266 3.97 8.42 -14.10
C SER A 266 2.48 8.59 -13.85
N ASP A 267 2.03 8.18 -12.66
CA ASP A 267 0.63 8.10 -12.26
C ASP A 267 0.13 9.42 -11.64
N TYR A 268 0.97 10.47 -11.65
CA TYR A 268 0.62 11.78 -11.09
C TYR A 268 0.71 12.88 -12.14
N ASP A 269 -0.34 13.70 -12.21
CA ASP A 269 -0.33 14.96 -12.94
C ASP A 269 0.15 16.07 -12.00
N PHE A 270 1.45 16.39 -12.07
CA PHE A 270 2.06 17.43 -11.25
C PHE A 270 1.47 18.84 -11.47
N LYS A 271 0.91 19.11 -12.66
CA LYS A 271 0.33 20.41 -13.00
C LYS A 271 -1.05 20.56 -12.36
N ASN A 272 -1.90 19.55 -12.53
CA ASN A 272 -3.28 19.58 -12.03
C ASN A 272 -3.41 19.03 -10.60
N LYS A 273 -2.35 18.46 -10.05
CA LYS A 273 -2.29 17.81 -8.73
C LYS A 273 -3.31 16.69 -8.58
N LYS A 274 -3.42 15.83 -9.59
CA LYS A 274 -4.39 14.73 -9.66
C LYS A 274 -3.72 13.42 -10.00
N VAL A 275 -4.27 12.34 -9.46
CA VAL A 275 -3.90 10.97 -9.83
C VAL A 275 -4.42 10.65 -11.22
N LYS A 276 -3.56 10.05 -12.04
CA LYS A 276 -3.93 9.36 -13.26
C LYS A 276 -4.16 7.90 -12.89
N LEU A 277 -5.41 7.45 -12.99
CA LEU A 277 -5.75 6.08 -12.63
C LEU A 277 -4.98 5.10 -13.53
N TRP A 278 -4.52 4.02 -12.93
CA TRP A 278 -3.80 3.00 -13.65
C TRP A 278 -4.69 2.28 -14.65
N HIS A 279 -4.09 1.93 -15.77
CA HIS A 279 -4.66 1.07 -16.80
C HIS A 279 -3.65 -0.02 -17.18
N PRO A 280 -4.11 -1.22 -17.53
CA PRO A 280 -3.26 -2.25 -18.10
C PRO A 280 -2.68 -1.77 -19.43
N ASN A 281 -1.40 -2.07 -19.65
CA ASN A 281 -0.71 -1.84 -20.92
C ASN A 281 -0.91 -3.01 -21.89
#